data_AF-Q2N145-F1
#
_entry.id   AF-Q2N145-F1
#
_cell.length_a   1.000
_cell.length_b   1.000
_cell.length_c   1.000
_cell.angle_alpha   90.00
_cell.angle_beta   90.00
_cell.angle_gamma   90.00
#
_symmetry.space_group_name_H-M   'P 1'
#
loop_
_entity.id
_entity.type
_entity.pdbx_description
1 polymer ?
#
loop_
_entity_poly.entity_id
_entity_poly.type
_entity_poly.pdbx_seq_one_letter_code
_entity_poly.pdbx_strand_id
1 'polypeptide(L)'
;LGIGIVKDGVVLSNVRHTYVAPVGEGFMPRPTAKHHQEHILDILRKALDQANIKPEEIDCVCYTKGPGMGAPLVSVAVVARTVAQLWRKPLIGVNHCI
;
A
#
# COMPACT_ATOMS: atom_id res chain seq x y z
N LEU A 1 4.70 -4.76 -3.71
CA LEU A 1 4.07 -3.78 -2.81
C LEU A 1 4.30 -2.38 -3.34
N GLY A 2 3.30 -1.50 -3.28
CA GLY A 2 3.46 -0.10 -3.68
C GLY A 2 2.47 0.81 -2.96
N ILE A 3 2.86 2.08 -2.78
CA ILE A 3 2.03 3.14 -2.22
C ILE A 3 2.22 4.36 -3.11
N GLY A 4 1.11 4.93 -3.57
CA GLY A 4 1.10 6.14 -4.38
C GLY A 4 0.24 7.21 -3.74
N ILE A 5 0.60 8.46 -4.01
CA ILE A 5 -0.15 9.65 -3.61
C ILE A 5 -0.50 10.42 -4.87
N VAL A 6 -1.78 10.67 -5.06
CA VAL A 6 -2.33 11.34 -6.25
C VAL A 6 -3.17 12.51 -5.78
N LYS A 7 -3.01 13.66 -6.43
CA LYS A 7 -3.78 14.88 -6.18
C LYS A 7 -4.23 15.46 -7.51
N ASP A 8 -5.53 15.64 -7.68
CA ASP A 8 -6.12 16.29 -8.86
C ASP A 8 -5.62 15.74 -10.20
N GLY A 9 -5.52 14.40 -10.30
CA GLY A 9 -5.03 13.70 -11.49
C GLY A 9 -3.51 13.68 -11.66
N VAL A 10 -2.76 14.32 -10.76
CA VAL A 10 -1.29 14.33 -10.77
C VAL A 10 -0.75 13.32 -9.75
N VAL A 11 0.17 12.47 -10.20
CA VAL A 11 0.89 11.52 -9.34
C VAL A 11 2.03 12.26 -8.64
N LEU A 12 1.89 12.51 -7.33
CA LEU A 12 2.90 13.17 -6.51
C LEU A 12 3.99 12.18 -6.06
N SER A 13 3.62 10.93 -5.78
CA SER A 13 4.58 9.86 -5.50
C SER A 13 4.04 8.50 -5.90
N ASN A 14 4.95 7.55 -6.18
CA ASN A 14 4.61 6.17 -6.54
C ASN A 14 5.74 5.22 -6.14
N VAL A 15 5.91 5.03 -4.83
CA VAL A 15 7.01 4.22 -4.27
C VAL A 15 6.65 2.75 -4.36
N ARG A 16 7.58 1.92 -4.84
CA ARG A 16 7.38 0.48 -5.02
C ARG A 16 8.55 -0.31 -4.46
N HIS A 17 8.22 -1.49 -3.93
CA HIS A 17 9.18 -2.51 -3.55
C HIS A 17 8.66 -3.88 -3.99
N THR A 18 9.51 -4.60 -4.72
CA THR A 18 9.13 -5.85 -5.37
C THR A 18 9.74 -7.02 -4.61
N TYR A 19 8.91 -7.97 -4.20
CA TYR A 19 9.39 -9.25 -3.72
C TYR A 19 9.95 -10.04 -4.91
N VAL A 20 11.22 -10.44 -4.82
CA VAL A 20 11.86 -11.30 -5.82
C VAL A 20 11.88 -12.71 -5.24
N ALA A 21 11.13 -13.63 -5.87
CA ALA A 21 11.13 -15.03 -5.46
C ALA A 21 12.49 -15.68 -5.77
N PRO A 22 12.88 -16.73 -5.02
CA PRO A 22 14.05 -17.53 -5.36
C PRO A 22 13.98 -18.05 -6.80
N VAL A 23 15.15 -18.27 -7.42
CA VAL A 23 15.24 -18.78 -8.79
C VAL A 23 14.53 -20.13 -8.89
N GLY A 24 13.59 -20.25 -9.82
CA GLY A 24 12.80 -21.46 -10.03
C GLY A 24 11.50 -21.54 -9.21
N GLU A 25 11.22 -20.56 -8.35
CA GLU A 25 9.99 -20.51 -7.55
C GLU A 25 8.99 -19.44 -8.02
N GLY A 26 7.71 -19.70 -7.78
CA GLY A 26 6.64 -18.71 -7.95
C GLY A 26 6.39 -17.88 -6.68
N PHE A 27 5.52 -16.87 -6.79
CA PHE A 27 5.13 -16.06 -5.64
C PHE A 27 4.24 -16.85 -4.69
N MET A 28 4.79 -17.27 -3.56
CA MET A 28 4.04 -17.95 -2.51
C MET A 28 3.32 -16.91 -1.61
N PRO A 29 2.06 -17.16 -1.18
CA PRO A 29 1.30 -16.18 -0.40
C PRO A 29 1.98 -15.74 0.89
N ARG A 30 2.54 -16.69 1.67
CA ARG A 30 3.14 -16.41 2.98
C ARG A 30 4.46 -15.60 2.88
N PRO A 31 5.45 -15.97 2.05
CA PRO A 31 6.65 -15.14 1.84
C PRO A 31 6.31 -13.74 1.30
N THR A 32 5.37 -13.64 0.36
CA THR A 32 4.94 -12.35 -0.19
C THR A 32 4.32 -11.46 0.89
N ALA A 33 3.48 -12.02 1.76
CA ALA A 33 2.87 -11.30 2.87
C ALA A 33 3.92 -10.81 3.88
N LYS A 34 4.89 -11.67 4.25
CA LYS A 34 5.99 -11.29 5.15
C LYS A 34 6.79 -10.13 4.58
N HIS A 35 7.14 -10.18 3.30
CA HIS A 35 7.79 -9.07 2.61
C HIS A 35 6.95 -7.78 2.68
N HIS A 36 5.62 -7.87 2.54
CA HIS A 36 4.79 -6.67 2.64
C HIS A 36 4.81 -6.10 4.06
N GLN A 37 4.70 -6.93 5.08
CA GLN A 37 4.73 -6.54 6.49
C GLN A 37 6.05 -5.85 6.87
N GLU A 38 7.17 -6.32 6.35
CA GLU A 38 8.50 -5.77 6.62
C GLU A 38 8.73 -4.39 5.99
N HIS A 39 8.11 -4.10 4.83
CA HIS A 39 8.47 -2.93 4.02
C HIS A 39 7.38 -1.85 3.96
N ILE A 40 6.13 -2.15 4.31
CA ILE A 40 4.99 -1.25 4.05
C ILE A 40 5.06 0.09 4.78
N LEU A 41 5.58 0.13 6.02
CA LEU A 41 5.72 1.38 6.76
C LEU A 41 6.84 2.26 6.19
N ASP A 42 7.96 1.66 5.77
CA ASP A 42 9.05 2.39 5.13
C ASP A 42 8.64 2.95 3.77
N ILE A 43 7.89 2.17 2.99
CA ILE A 43 7.33 2.63 1.71
C ILE A 43 6.32 3.75 1.94
N LEU A 44 5.48 3.67 2.97
CA LEU A 44 4.53 4.71 3.32
C LEU A 44 5.24 6.02 3.67
N ARG A 45 6.27 5.95 4.50
CA ARG A 45 7.09 7.12 4.86
C ARG A 45 7.72 7.75 3.61
N LYS A 46 8.38 6.93 2.78
CA LYS A 46 8.96 7.39 1.52
C LYS A 46 7.93 8.02 0.57
N ALA A 47 6.71 7.49 0.53
CA ALA A 47 5.66 8.02 -0.33
C ALA A 47 5.21 9.42 0.12
N LEU A 48 5.05 9.63 1.43
CA LEU A 48 4.76 10.94 2.02
C LEU A 48 5.92 11.92 1.80
N ASP A 49 7.16 11.48 2.05
CA ASP A 49 8.37 12.28 1.87
C ASP A 49 8.54 12.72 0.41
N GLN A 50 8.35 11.80 -0.56
CA GLN A 50 8.45 12.11 -1.99
C GLN A 50 7.34 13.04 -2.48
N ALA A 51 6.11 12.87 -1.97
CA ALA A 51 5.01 13.77 -2.28
C ALA A 51 5.14 15.13 -1.58
N ASN A 52 6.02 15.23 -0.58
CA ASN A 52 6.24 16.41 0.27
C ASN A 52 4.94 16.90 0.92
N ILE A 53 4.15 15.98 1.47
CA ILE A 53 2.91 16.29 2.20
C ILE A 53 2.88 15.63 3.56
N LYS A 54 2.09 16.19 4.46
CA LYS A 54 1.84 15.63 5.78
C LYS A 54 0.56 14.77 5.80
N PRO A 55 0.42 13.83 6.75
CA PRO A 55 -0.79 13.01 6.87
C PRO A 55 -2.11 13.79 6.96
N GLU A 56 -2.09 15.00 7.52
CA GLU A 56 -3.28 15.83 7.66
C GLU A 56 -3.84 16.30 6.31
N GLU A 57 -2.99 16.39 5.30
CA GLU A 57 -3.31 16.80 3.92
C GLU A 57 -3.88 15.66 3.07
N ILE A 58 -3.94 14.43 3.60
CA ILE A 58 -4.58 13.30 2.93
C ILE A 58 -6.10 13.41 3.07
N ASP A 59 -6.83 13.42 1.95
CA ASP A 59 -8.30 13.49 1.99
C ASP A 59 -8.96 12.13 2.21
N CYS A 60 -8.37 11.05 1.68
CA CYS A 60 -8.85 9.68 1.85
C CYS A 60 -7.72 8.65 1.73
N VAL A 61 -7.94 7.47 2.28
CA VAL A 61 -7.02 6.33 2.17
C VAL A 61 -7.66 5.27 1.30
N CYS A 62 -6.99 4.90 0.21
CA CYS A 62 -7.42 3.85 -0.68
C CYS A 62 -6.58 2.59 -0.47
N TYR A 63 -7.19 1.40 -0.59
CA TYR A 63 -6.47 0.14 -0.54
C TYR A 63 -7.06 -0.89 -1.48
N THR A 64 -6.25 -1.81 -1.99
CA THR A 64 -6.73 -2.91 -2.82
C THR A 64 -7.57 -3.87 -1.97
N LYS A 65 -8.87 -3.93 -2.25
CA LYS A 65 -9.80 -4.87 -1.61
C LYS A 65 -9.70 -6.28 -2.21
N GLY A 66 -9.32 -6.37 -3.49
CA GLY A 66 -9.15 -7.61 -4.25
C GLY A 66 -9.52 -7.42 -5.73
N PRO A 67 -9.41 -8.46 -6.57
CA PRO A 67 -8.92 -9.81 -6.24
C PRO A 67 -7.40 -9.86 -6.03
N GLY A 68 -6.88 -10.98 -5.51
CA GLY A 68 -5.46 -11.20 -5.27
C GLY A 68 -5.18 -12.25 -4.19
N MET A 69 -3.90 -12.43 -3.84
CA MET A 69 -3.49 -13.36 -2.78
C MET A 69 -3.99 -12.90 -1.40
N GLY A 70 -4.70 -13.76 -0.67
CA GLY A 70 -5.32 -13.40 0.61
C GLY A 70 -4.37 -12.84 1.66
N ALA A 71 -3.26 -13.52 1.96
CA ALA A 71 -2.34 -13.09 3.01
C ALA A 71 -1.66 -11.72 2.74
N PRO A 72 -1.18 -11.43 1.51
CA PRO A 72 -0.72 -10.08 1.15
C PRO A 72 -1.83 -9.02 1.22
N LEU A 73 -3.04 -9.32 0.73
CA LEU A 73 -4.17 -8.39 0.77
C LEU A 73 -4.54 -7.99 2.21
N VAL A 74 -4.60 -8.97 3.12
CA VAL A 74 -4.87 -8.71 4.55
C VAL A 74 -3.77 -7.81 5.13
N SER A 75 -2.50 -8.10 4.83
CA SER A 75 -1.37 -7.30 5.35
C SER A 75 -1.47 -5.82 4.94
N VAL A 76 -1.81 -5.54 3.69
CA VAL A 76 -2.01 -4.16 3.20
C VAL A 76 -3.26 -3.53 3.81
N ALA A 77 -4.37 -4.28 3.88
CA ALA A 77 -5.64 -3.77 4.36
C ALA A 77 -5.60 -3.41 5.85
N VAL A 78 -4.82 -4.13 6.68
CA VAL A 78 -4.60 -3.77 8.09
C VAL A 78 -3.93 -2.40 8.18
N VAL A 79 -2.83 -2.18 7.45
CA VAL A 79 -2.12 -0.90 7.49
C VAL A 79 -2.99 0.25 7.00
N ALA A 80 -3.69 0.06 5.88
CA ALA A 80 -4.61 1.07 5.34
C ALA A 80 -5.71 1.46 6.34
N ARG A 81 -6.34 0.47 7.00
CA ARG A 81 -7.33 0.72 8.05
C ARG A 81 -6.74 1.48 9.24
N THR A 82 -5.55 1.07 9.69
CA THR A 82 -4.87 1.71 10.82
C THR A 82 -4.58 3.18 10.53
N VAL A 83 -3.98 3.50 9.38
CA VAL A 83 -3.66 4.90 9.04
C VAL A 83 -4.91 5.74 8.82
N ALA A 84 -5.95 5.18 8.19
CA ALA A 84 -7.23 5.86 8.04
C ALA A 84 -7.87 6.21 9.38
N GLN A 85 -7.82 5.30 10.36
CA GLN A 85 -8.31 5.56 11.72
C GLN A 85 -7.47 6.61 12.45
N LEU A 86 -6.14 6.49 12.41
CA LEU A 86 -5.23 7.44 13.06
C LEU A 86 -5.38 8.86 12.49
N TRP A 87 -5.47 8.98 11.17
CA TRP A 87 -5.60 10.26 10.48
C TRP A 87 -7.05 10.75 10.38
N ARG A 88 -8.01 9.95 10.87
CA ARG A 88 -9.46 10.21 10.81
C ARG A 88 -9.93 10.51 9.38
N LYS A 89 -9.46 9.70 8.43
CA LYS A 89 -9.79 9.85 7.00
C LYS A 89 -10.72 8.73 6.53
N PRO A 90 -11.61 9.01 5.56
CA PRO A 90 -12.37 7.97 4.87
C PRO A 90 -11.45 6.87 4.31
N LEU A 91 -11.93 5.63 4.38
CA LEU A 91 -11.23 4.46 3.84
C LEU A 91 -12.03 3.88 2.67
N ILE A 92 -11.38 3.72 1.52
CA ILE A 92 -12.00 3.27 0.27
C ILE A 92 -11.33 1.96 -0.19
N GLY A 93 -12.13 0.92 -0.37
CA GLY A 93 -11.67 -0.34 -0.95
C GLY A 93 -11.78 -0.28 -2.47
N VAL A 94 -10.66 -0.48 -3.16
CA VAL A 94 -10.53 -0.39 -4.62
C VAL A 94 -10.38 -1.80 -5.21
N ASN A 95 -11.03 -2.05 -6.35
CA ASN A 95 -10.85 -3.29 -7.09
C ASN A 95 -9.47 -3.26 -7.76
N HIS A 96 -8.73 -4.37 -7.76
CA HIS A 96 -7.39 -4.38 -8.34
C HIS A 96 -7.39 -4.19 -9.88
N CYS A 97 -8.45 -4.66 -10.54
CA CYS A 97 -8.50 -4.74 -11.99
C CYS A 97 -9.09 -3.50 -12.67
N ILE A 98 -9.83 -2.66 -11.94
CA ILE A 98 -10.61 -1.53 -12.47
C ILE A 98 -10.45 -0.27 -11.62
#